data_AF-G5HTU9-F1
#
_entry.id   AF-G5HTU9-F1
#
_cell.length_a   1.000
_cell.length_b   1.000
_cell.length_c   1.000
_cell.angle_alpha   90.00
_cell.angle_beta   90.00
_cell.angle_gamma   90.00
#
_symmetry.space_group_name_H-M   'P 1'
#
loop_
_entity.id
_entity.type
_entity.pdbx_description
1 polymer ?
#
loop_
_entity_poly.entity_id
_entity_poly.type
_entity_poly.pdbx_seq_one_letter_code
_entity_poly.pdbx_strand_id
1 'polypeptide(L)'
;MPLFLYNPYCRKKLRLLSTNLLGSVDKVDIRNYYQKNGSIEEQVMELTSGKGVNKVIIAGGDVDTFLTAIKVLKPGGKIGKVNYIGEGDYIKIPRVEWGCGMGHKQISAGLMPGGRLRMEKLISLIETGRINPSRLVTHKFYGFDKVEEALLMMKDKPRDLIQPIVFIE
;
A
#
# COMPACT_ATOMS: atom_id res chain seq x y z
N MET A 1 -2.18 9.12 12.17
CA MET A 1 -1.90 7.72 11.75
C MET A 1 -2.23 7.51 10.26
N PRO A 2 -1.25 7.15 9.40
CA PRO A 2 -1.47 6.67 8.03
C PRO A 2 -1.71 5.15 7.98
N LEU A 3 -2.68 4.72 7.17
CA LEU A 3 -3.05 3.33 6.89
C LEU A 3 -2.50 2.93 5.52
N PHE A 4 -1.91 1.75 5.34
CA PHE A 4 -1.56 1.22 4.01
C PHE A 4 -2.42 0.00 3.69
N LEU A 5 -3.19 0.06 2.59
CA LEU A 5 -4.00 -1.04 2.08
C LEU A 5 -3.30 -1.67 0.87
N TYR A 6 -3.13 -2.99 0.87
CA TYR A 6 -2.40 -3.77 -0.13
C TYR A 6 -3.21 -5.00 -0.59
N ASN A 7 -2.92 -5.49 -1.80
CA ASN A 7 -3.77 -6.39 -2.60
C ASN A 7 -3.83 -7.85 -2.09
N PRO A 8 -5.01 -8.54 -2.17
CA PRO A 8 -5.17 -9.98 -1.87
C PRO A 8 -4.36 -10.96 -2.75
N TYR A 9 -3.84 -10.56 -3.92
CA TYR A 9 -3.05 -11.46 -4.79
C TYR A 9 -1.59 -11.64 -4.35
N CYS A 10 -1.09 -10.80 -3.43
CA CYS A 10 0.17 -11.05 -2.74
C CYS A 10 -0.17 -11.56 -1.33
N ARG A 11 -0.16 -12.88 -1.12
CA ARG A 11 -0.39 -13.52 0.20
C ARG A 11 0.73 -13.24 1.22
N LYS A 12 1.45 -12.13 1.10
CA LYS A 12 2.30 -11.57 2.15
C LYS A 12 1.58 -10.41 2.81
N LYS A 13 1.14 -10.68 4.05
CA LYS A 13 0.91 -9.74 5.16
C LYS A 13 0.49 -8.34 4.71
N LEU A 14 -0.81 -8.03 4.75
CA LEU A 14 -1.31 -6.65 4.73
C LEU A 14 -0.59 -5.90 5.86
N ARG A 15 0.45 -5.13 5.53
CA ARG A 15 1.28 -4.46 6.53
C ARG A 15 0.79 -3.03 6.65
N LEU A 16 0.00 -2.79 7.67
CA LEU A 16 -0.26 -1.44 8.12
C LEU A 16 1.03 -0.83 8.65
N LEU A 17 1.50 0.26 8.03
CA LEU A 17 2.61 1.03 8.55
C LEU A 17 2.10 2.40 9.00
N SER A 18 1.78 2.50 10.29
CA SER A 18 1.56 3.78 10.96
C SER A 18 2.91 4.44 11.22
N THR A 19 3.14 5.62 10.65
CA THR A 19 4.23 6.52 11.06
C THR A 19 3.62 7.74 11.76
N ASN A 20 4.01 7.96 13.02
CA ASN A 20 3.87 9.26 13.69
C ASN A 20 5.16 10.05 13.47
N LEU A 21 5.04 11.36 13.23
CA LEU A 21 6.12 12.31 12.95
C LEU A 21 7.01 12.63 14.19
N LEU A 22 6.93 11.84 15.26
CA LEU A 22 7.50 12.16 16.59
C LEU A 22 8.41 11.08 17.19
N GLY A 23 8.98 10.17 16.39
CA GLY A 23 10.04 9.28 16.86
C GLY A 23 9.61 8.12 17.78
N SER A 24 8.36 8.06 18.24
CA SER A 24 7.75 6.87 18.83
C SER A 24 7.01 6.07 17.75
N VAL A 25 7.60 4.96 17.32
CA VAL A 25 6.98 4.05 16.35
C VAL A 25 6.01 3.13 17.10
N ASP A 26 4.80 3.61 17.35
CA ASP A 26 3.69 2.69 17.65
C ASP A 26 3.38 1.93 16.35
N LYS A 27 4.12 0.84 16.13
CA LYS A 27 3.88 -0.11 15.04
C LYS A 27 2.54 -0.78 15.31
N VAL A 28 1.48 -0.30 14.67
CA VAL A 28 0.23 -1.05 14.62
C VAL A 28 0.41 -2.17 13.59
N ASP A 29 0.91 -3.32 14.06
CA ASP A 29 1.07 -4.55 13.26
C ASP A 29 -0.31 -5.18 13.06
N ILE A 30 -1.02 -4.82 11.99
CA ILE A 30 -2.19 -5.60 11.55
C ILE A 30 -1.65 -6.94 11.05
N ARG A 31 -1.60 -7.90 11.97
CA ARG A 31 -1.27 -9.29 11.66
C ARG A 31 -2.47 -9.92 10.98
N ASN A 32 -2.32 -10.14 9.67
CA ASN A 32 -3.05 -11.13 8.88
C ASN A 32 -4.58 -10.94 8.78
N TYR A 33 -5.00 -10.45 7.61
CA TYR A 33 -6.33 -10.68 7.04
C TYR A 33 -6.80 -12.15 7.14
N TYR A 34 -5.86 -13.11 7.09
CA TYR A 34 -6.15 -14.55 7.05
C TYR A 34 -6.19 -15.28 8.41
N GLN A 35 -5.81 -14.66 9.53
CA GLN A 35 -5.69 -15.36 10.82
C GLN A 35 -6.60 -14.81 11.92
N LYS A 36 -7.30 -13.69 11.70
CA LYS A 36 -8.27 -13.14 12.64
C LYS A 36 -9.66 -13.11 12.00
N ASN A 37 -10.65 -13.65 12.71
CA ASN A 37 -12.06 -13.56 12.34
C ASN A 37 -12.52 -12.10 12.48
N GLY A 38 -12.64 -11.36 11.37
CA GLY A 38 -13.17 -9.99 11.37
C GLY A 38 -12.70 -9.16 10.16
N SER A 39 -13.50 -8.15 9.80
CA SER A 39 -13.19 -7.24 8.70
C SER A 39 -11.97 -6.36 9.01
N ILE A 40 -11.32 -5.82 7.96
CA ILE A 40 -10.16 -4.91 8.13
C ILE A 40 -10.62 -3.63 8.85
N GLU A 41 -11.83 -3.17 8.52
CA GLU A 41 -12.47 -2.01 9.10
C GLU A 41 -12.61 -2.14 10.62
N GLU A 42 -13.18 -3.26 11.09
CA GLU A 42 -13.33 -3.53 12.54
C GLU A 42 -11.98 -3.54 13.25
N GLN A 43 -10.98 -4.23 12.68
CA GLN A 43 -9.65 -4.29 13.28
C GLN A 43 -9.00 -2.90 13.38
N VAL A 44 -9.13 -2.07 12.34
CA VAL A 44 -8.61 -0.69 12.35
C VAL A 44 -9.36 0.16 13.37
N MET A 45 -10.68 0.02 13.46
CA MET A 45 -11.50 0.77 14.42
C MET A 45 -11.17 0.36 15.85
N GLU A 46 -11.00 -0.93 16.14
CA GLU A 46 -10.57 -1.44 17.45
C GLU A 46 -9.21 -0.85 17.85
N LEU A 47 -8.20 -0.95 16.95
CA LEU A 47 -6.85 -0.43 17.17
C LEU A 47 -6.81 1.10 17.34
N THR A 48 -7.84 1.80 16.89
CA THR A 48 -7.94 3.26 16.99
C THR A 48 -9.00 3.71 18.00
N SER A 49 -9.49 2.79 18.83
CA SER A 49 -10.52 3.06 19.85
C SER A 49 -11.77 3.74 19.26
N GLY A 50 -12.22 3.23 18.10
CA GLY A 50 -13.37 3.75 17.36
C GLY A 50 -13.13 5.07 16.62
N LYS A 51 -11.92 5.63 16.65
CA LYS A 51 -11.65 6.94 16.04
C LYS A 51 -11.31 6.87 14.56
N GLY A 52 -10.81 5.75 14.05
CA GLY A 52 -10.29 5.62 12.69
C GLY A 52 -8.93 6.31 12.49
N VAL A 53 -8.54 6.47 11.22
CA VAL A 53 -7.22 6.96 10.80
C VAL A 53 -7.28 8.34 10.13
N ASN A 54 -6.17 9.10 10.19
CA ASN A 54 -6.11 10.43 9.58
C ASN A 54 -5.83 10.38 8.07
N LYS A 55 -5.05 9.38 7.64
CA LYS A 55 -4.65 9.22 6.25
C LYS A 55 -4.72 7.74 5.86
N VAL A 56 -5.01 7.47 4.60
CA VAL A 56 -4.97 6.13 4.00
C VAL A 56 -4.16 6.19 2.72
N ILE A 57 -3.33 5.18 2.46
CA ILE A 57 -2.59 4.96 1.23
C ILE A 57 -3.05 3.63 0.64
N ILE A 58 -3.59 3.67 -0.57
CA ILE A 58 -4.02 2.48 -1.31
C ILE A 58 -2.90 2.11 -2.28
N ALA A 59 -2.16 1.05 -1.94
CA ALA A 59 -1.01 0.53 -2.70
C ALA A 59 -1.27 -0.87 -3.28
N GLY A 60 -2.49 -1.38 -3.14
CA GLY A 60 -2.96 -2.64 -3.71
C GLY A 60 -4.44 -2.81 -3.43
N GLY A 61 -5.05 -3.84 -4.02
CA GLY A 61 -6.47 -4.15 -3.91
C GLY A 61 -7.18 -4.01 -5.26
N ASP A 62 -8.49 -3.97 -5.19
CA ASP A 62 -9.43 -3.85 -6.31
C ASP A 62 -10.26 -2.55 -6.18
N VAL A 63 -11.35 -2.47 -6.94
CA VAL A 63 -12.30 -1.35 -6.91
C VAL A 63 -13.00 -1.15 -5.55
N ASP A 64 -13.16 -2.21 -4.75
CA ASP A 64 -13.89 -2.16 -3.49
C ASP A 64 -12.99 -1.73 -2.31
N THR A 65 -11.67 -1.66 -2.51
CA THR A 65 -10.71 -1.20 -1.49
C THR A 65 -10.97 0.25 -1.05
N PHE A 66 -11.61 1.07 -1.89
CA PHE A 66 -12.05 2.42 -1.52
C PHE A 66 -13.13 2.42 -0.44
N LEU A 67 -13.99 1.39 -0.39
CA LEU A 67 -15.02 1.26 0.64
C LEU A 67 -14.37 1.14 2.02
N THR A 68 -13.42 0.21 2.17
CA THR A 68 -12.64 0.02 3.40
C THR A 68 -11.91 1.30 3.76
N ALA A 69 -11.22 1.92 2.80
CA ALA A 69 -10.46 3.16 3.03
C ALA A 69 -11.35 4.30 3.56
N ILE A 70 -12.55 4.48 3.01
CA ILE A 70 -13.45 5.56 3.41
C ILE A 70 -14.09 5.29 4.77
N LYS A 71 -14.46 4.03 5.05
CA LYS A 71 -15.06 3.63 6.33
C LYS A 71 -14.14 3.92 7.53
N VAL A 72 -12.86 3.61 7.40
CA VAL A 72 -11.89 3.78 8.49
C VAL A 72 -11.29 5.19 8.57
N LEU A 73 -11.48 6.03 7.55
CA LEU A 73 -10.93 7.38 7.52
C LEU A 73 -11.78 8.33 8.38
N LYS A 74 -11.11 9.18 9.17
CA LYS A 74 -11.75 10.28 9.88
C LYS A 74 -12.36 11.31 8.91
N PRO A 75 -13.41 12.05 9.30
CA PRO A 75 -13.78 13.29 8.63
C PRO A 75 -12.56 14.23 8.52
N GLY A 76 -12.41 14.92 7.38
CA GLY A 76 -11.22 15.74 7.09
C GLY A 76 -9.96 14.97 6.72
N GLY A 77 -10.01 13.64 6.68
CA GLY A 77 -8.88 12.78 6.33
C GLY A 77 -8.52 12.80 4.84
N LYS A 78 -7.38 12.19 4.50
CA LYS A 78 -6.89 12.10 3.11
C LYS A 78 -6.58 10.67 2.68
N ILE A 79 -7.00 10.32 1.48
CA ILE A 79 -6.70 9.05 0.82
C ILE A 79 -5.74 9.33 -0.35
N GLY A 80 -4.60 8.64 -0.40
CA GLY A 80 -3.65 8.66 -1.50
C GLY A 80 -3.58 7.30 -2.20
N LYS A 81 -3.94 7.23 -3.48
CA LYS A 81 -3.93 5.98 -4.25
C LYS A 81 -2.80 5.98 -5.26
N VAL A 82 -2.00 4.92 -5.20
CA VAL A 82 -0.90 4.63 -6.14
C VAL A 82 -1.02 3.25 -6.80
N ASN A 83 -2.00 2.43 -6.38
CA ASN A 83 -2.30 1.14 -7.01
C ASN A 83 -2.70 1.31 -8.49
N TYR A 84 -2.51 0.30 -9.32
CA TYR A 84 -3.10 0.21 -10.66
C TYR A 84 -4.31 -0.72 -10.60
N ILE A 85 -5.48 -0.27 -11.08
CA ILE A 85 -6.71 -1.08 -11.10
C ILE A 85 -6.90 -1.52 -12.55
N GLY A 86 -6.79 -2.82 -12.81
CA GLY A 86 -6.79 -3.39 -14.16
C GLY A 86 -8.16 -3.86 -14.66
N GLU A 87 -9.17 -3.89 -13.80
CA GLU A 87 -10.51 -4.41 -14.12
C GLU A 87 -11.60 -3.69 -13.31
N GLY A 88 -12.85 -3.81 -13.79
CA GLY A 88 -14.04 -3.23 -13.16
C GLY A 88 -14.40 -1.84 -13.71
N ASP A 89 -15.70 -1.57 -13.77
CA ASP A 89 -16.23 -0.37 -14.41
C ASP A 89 -16.17 0.87 -13.50
N TYR A 90 -16.32 0.67 -12.18
CA TYR A 90 -16.51 1.76 -11.23
C TYR A 90 -15.72 1.56 -9.93
N ILE A 91 -15.14 2.66 -9.46
CA ILE A 91 -14.68 2.79 -8.08
C ILE A 91 -15.87 3.23 -7.23
N LYS A 92 -16.23 2.43 -6.21
CA LYS A 92 -17.39 2.70 -5.36
C LYS A 92 -17.02 3.57 -4.17
N ILE A 93 -17.75 4.67 -3.99
CA ILE A 93 -17.63 5.57 -2.85
C ILE A 93 -18.90 5.42 -2.01
N PRO A 94 -18.82 4.99 -0.74
CA PRO A 94 -20.00 4.74 0.07
C PRO A 94 -20.58 6.07 0.58
N ARG A 95 -21.82 6.36 0.19
CA ARG A 95 -22.47 7.66 0.43
C ARG A 95 -22.49 8.07 1.90
N VAL A 96 -22.87 7.15 2.80
CA VAL A 96 -23.05 7.44 4.23
C VAL A 96 -21.70 7.73 4.88
N GLU A 97 -20.72 6.86 4.66
CA GLU A 97 -19.41 6.95 5.29
C GLU A 97 -18.54 8.04 4.66
N TRP A 98 -18.83 8.46 3.43
CA TRP A 98 -18.26 9.68 2.85
C TRP A 98 -18.89 10.97 3.39
N GLY A 99 -19.88 10.84 4.30
CA GLY A 99 -20.58 11.96 4.93
C GLY A 99 -21.50 12.68 3.96
N CYS A 100 -22.20 11.94 3.10
CA CYS A 100 -23.07 12.47 2.04
C CYS A 100 -22.37 13.49 1.12
N GLY A 101 -21.04 13.36 0.94
CA GLY A 101 -20.22 14.29 0.17
C GLY A 101 -19.65 15.48 0.96
N MET A 102 -19.98 15.62 2.24
CA MET A 102 -19.56 16.74 3.10
C MET A 102 -18.53 16.33 4.16
N GLY A 103 -18.11 15.06 4.19
CA GLY A 103 -17.19 14.55 5.21
C GLY A 103 -15.74 15.06 5.12
N HIS A 104 -15.43 15.93 4.15
CA HIS A 104 -14.07 16.43 3.88
C HIS A 104 -13.02 15.32 3.71
N LYS A 105 -13.46 14.15 3.25
CA LYS A 105 -12.58 13.00 2.97
C LYS A 105 -12.03 13.15 1.56
N GLN A 106 -10.83 13.72 1.46
CA GLN A 106 -10.18 14.00 0.18
C GLN A 106 -9.59 12.72 -0.42
N ILE A 107 -9.86 12.48 -1.70
CA ILE A 107 -9.31 11.36 -2.45
C ILE A 107 -8.36 11.92 -3.50
N SER A 108 -7.12 11.47 -3.48
CA SER A 108 -6.10 11.81 -4.46
C SER A 108 -5.53 10.54 -5.07
N ALA A 109 -5.55 10.47 -6.40
CA ALA A 109 -4.94 9.39 -7.17
C ALA A 109 -3.90 9.99 -8.11
N GLY A 110 -2.75 9.35 -8.22
CA GLY A 110 -1.68 9.88 -9.06
C GLY A 110 -0.68 8.82 -9.46
N LEU A 111 -0.15 8.97 -10.67
CA LEU A 111 1.00 8.22 -11.13
C LEU A 111 2.27 8.69 -10.40
N MET A 112 3.24 7.81 -10.23
CA MET A 112 4.54 8.17 -9.67
C MET A 112 5.24 9.22 -10.56
N PRO A 113 5.70 10.36 -10.00
CA PRO A 113 6.53 11.30 -10.75
C PRO A 113 7.81 10.64 -11.27
N GLY A 114 8.18 10.93 -12.52
CA GLY A 114 9.40 10.46 -13.16
C GLY A 114 10.46 11.56 -13.33
N GLY A 115 11.42 11.30 -14.23
CA GLY A 115 12.45 12.26 -14.62
C GLY A 115 13.68 12.30 -13.70
N ARG A 116 14.78 12.87 -14.22
CA ARG A 116 16.10 12.91 -13.59
C ARG A 116 16.06 13.48 -12.16
N LEU A 117 15.46 14.67 -11.98
CA LEU A 117 15.41 15.34 -10.68
C LEU A 117 14.70 14.50 -9.60
N ARG A 118 13.67 13.74 -9.98
CA ARG A 118 12.98 12.86 -9.04
C ARG A 118 13.87 11.70 -8.63
N MET A 119 14.62 11.11 -9.56
CA MET A 119 15.57 10.03 -9.28
C MET A 119 16.71 10.52 -8.38
N GLU A 120 17.31 11.68 -8.67
CA GLU A 120 18.38 12.28 -7.84
C GLU A 120 17.92 12.46 -6.38
N LYS A 121 16.68 12.94 -6.17
CA LYS A 121 16.10 13.08 -4.84
C LYS A 121 15.84 11.76 -4.11
N LEU A 122 15.57 10.67 -4.83
CA LEU A 122 15.36 9.35 -4.22
C LEU A 122 16.70 8.67 -3.93
N ILE A 123 17.67 8.80 -4.84
CA ILE A 123 19.05 8.31 -4.68
C ILE A 123 19.70 8.96 -3.46
N SER A 124 19.52 10.27 -3.25
CA SER A 124 20.08 10.94 -2.08
C SER A 124 19.56 10.39 -0.75
N LEU A 125 18.33 9.86 -0.70
CA LEU A 125 17.80 9.18 0.50
C LEU A 125 18.47 7.83 0.72
N ILE A 126 18.90 7.13 -0.34
CA ILE A 126 19.65 5.88 -0.26
C ILE A 126 21.08 6.16 0.20
N GLU A 127 21.75 7.13 -0.44
CA GLU A 127 23.14 7.52 -0.13
C GLU A 127 23.28 8.03 1.31
N THR A 128 22.28 8.76 1.81
CA THR A 128 22.25 9.24 3.20
C THR A 128 21.75 8.19 4.21
N GLY A 129 21.50 6.95 3.77
CA GLY A 129 21.08 5.84 4.63
C GLY A 129 19.66 5.96 5.20
N ARG A 130 18.83 6.90 4.71
CA ARG A 130 17.45 7.11 5.18
C ARG A 130 16.50 6.02 4.70
N ILE A 131 16.77 5.43 3.53
CA ILE A 131 16.03 4.28 3.00
C ILE A 131 16.99 3.20 2.49
N ASN A 132 16.61 1.93 2.65
CA ASN A 132 17.35 0.80 2.11
C ASN A 132 16.40 -0.10 1.28
N PRO A 133 16.33 0.09 -0.06
CA PRO A 133 15.43 -0.66 -0.93
C PRO A 133 15.89 -2.10 -1.18
N SER A 134 17.13 -2.48 -0.83
CA SER A 134 17.63 -3.85 -1.05
C SER A 134 16.77 -4.92 -0.36
N ARG A 135 16.06 -4.56 0.71
CA ARG A 135 15.12 -5.44 1.43
C ARG A 135 13.87 -5.83 0.63
N LEU A 136 13.60 -5.15 -0.50
CA LEU A 136 12.53 -5.50 -1.42
C LEU A 136 12.95 -6.61 -2.39
N VAL A 137 14.26 -6.78 -2.60
CA VAL A 137 14.79 -7.77 -3.54
C VAL A 137 14.77 -9.14 -2.88
N THR A 138 13.96 -10.03 -3.46
CA THR A 138 13.78 -11.40 -2.94
C THR A 138 14.41 -12.46 -3.81
N HIS A 139 14.47 -12.22 -5.12
CA HIS A 139 14.98 -13.15 -6.11
C HIS A 139 15.96 -12.43 -7.03
N LYS A 140 17.09 -13.07 -7.30
CA LYS A 140 18.14 -12.53 -8.17
C LYS A 140 18.39 -13.53 -9.29
N PHE A 141 18.30 -13.05 -10.52
CA PHE A 141 18.57 -13.81 -11.73
C PHE A 141 19.75 -13.18 -12.47
N TYR A 142 20.41 -13.97 -13.31
CA TYR A 142 21.59 -13.55 -14.07
C TYR A 142 21.42 -14.01 -15.51
N GLY A 143 21.61 -13.10 -16.46
CA GLY A 143 21.40 -13.36 -17.90
C GLY A 143 20.08 -12.79 -18.42
N PHE A 144 20.11 -12.29 -19.65
CA PHE A 144 18.94 -11.67 -20.31
C PHE A 144 17.80 -12.67 -20.55
N ASP A 145 18.13 -13.95 -20.78
CA ASP A 145 17.19 -15.06 -20.91
C ASP A 145 16.29 -15.25 -19.68
N LYS A 146 16.71 -14.74 -18.51
CA LYS A 146 15.94 -14.84 -17.26
C LYS A 146 14.86 -13.79 -17.09
N VAL A 147 14.72 -12.84 -18.01
CA VAL A 147 13.66 -11.82 -17.94
C VAL A 147 12.27 -12.44 -18.01
N GLU A 148 12.06 -13.47 -18.84
CA GLU A 148 10.78 -14.16 -18.95
C GLU A 148 10.42 -14.88 -17.64
N GLU A 149 11.36 -15.62 -17.07
CA GLU A 149 11.19 -16.33 -15.80
C GLU A 149 10.84 -15.36 -14.65
N ALA A 150 11.56 -14.23 -14.56
CA ALA A 150 11.30 -13.20 -13.58
C ALA A 150 9.92 -12.52 -13.76
N LEU A 151 9.46 -12.35 -15.00
CA LEU A 151 8.14 -11.78 -15.30
C LEU A 151 7.00 -12.75 -14.95
N LEU A 152 7.13 -14.03 -15.32
CA LEU A 152 6.15 -15.07 -14.99
C LEU A 152 6.01 -15.24 -13.47
N MET A 153 7.11 -15.11 -12.72
CA MET A 153 7.07 -15.10 -11.26
C MET A 153 6.16 -13.98 -10.69
N MET A 154 6.12 -12.80 -11.31
CA MET A 154 5.24 -11.69 -10.89
C MET A 154 3.74 -11.97 -11.17
N LYS A 155 3.45 -12.88 -12.10
CA LYS A 155 2.09 -13.38 -12.36
C LYS A 155 1.71 -14.44 -11.33
N ASP A 156 2.56 -15.43 -11.11
CA ASP A 156 2.26 -16.59 -10.24
C ASP A 156 2.34 -16.28 -8.74
N LYS A 157 3.13 -15.27 -8.36
CA LYS A 157 3.22 -14.69 -7.00
C LYS A 157 3.45 -15.74 -5.89
N PRO A 158 4.58 -16.47 -5.90
CA PRO A 158 4.92 -17.37 -4.80
C PRO A 158 5.03 -16.61 -3.47
N ARG A 159 4.84 -17.34 -2.36
CA ARG A 159 4.65 -16.75 -1.02
C ARG A 159 5.85 -15.98 -0.52
N ASP A 160 7.03 -16.19 -1.06
CA ASP A 160 8.31 -15.57 -0.71
C ASP A 160 8.72 -14.44 -1.68
N LEU A 161 7.93 -14.16 -2.72
CA LEU A 161 8.14 -13.05 -3.63
C LEU A 161 7.87 -11.68 -2.97
N ILE A 162 8.71 -10.69 -3.26
CA ILE A 162 8.39 -9.25 -3.16
C ILE A 162 8.72 -8.60 -4.49
N GLN A 163 10.00 -8.65 -4.90
CA GLN A 163 10.49 -8.15 -6.18
C GLN A 163 11.64 -9.04 -6.67
N PRO A 164 11.63 -9.49 -7.94
CA PRO A 164 12.78 -10.08 -8.59
C PRO A 164 13.65 -9.02 -9.28
N ILE A 165 14.97 -9.26 -9.37
CA ILE A 165 15.90 -8.48 -10.18
C ILE A 165 16.65 -9.42 -11.12
N VAL A 166 16.84 -8.99 -12.37
CA VAL A 166 17.69 -9.66 -13.36
C VAL A 166 18.92 -8.81 -13.58
N PHE A 167 20.10 -9.38 -13.37
CA PHE A 167 21.39 -8.77 -13.68
C PHE A 167 21.78 -9.15 -15.11
N ILE A 168 22.08 -8.15 -15.92
CA ILE A 168 22.58 -8.30 -17.28
C ILE A 168 24.01 -7.75 -17.24
N GLU A 169 24.98 -8.63 -17.41
CA GLU A 169 26.40 -8.31 -17.56
C GLU A 169 26.79 -8.42 -19.04
#